data_AF-A0A925T5Y2-F1
#
_entry.id   AF-A0A925T5Y2-F1
#
_cell.length_a   1.000
_cell.length_b   1.000
_cell.length_c   1.000
_cell.angle_alpha   90.00
_cell.angle_beta   90.00
_cell.angle_gamma   90.00
#
_symmetry.space_group_name_H-M   'P 1'
#
loop_
_entity.id
_entity.type
_entity.pdbx_description
1 polymer ?
#
loop_
_entity_poly.entity_id
_entity_poly.type
_entity_poly.pdbx_seq_one_letter_code
_entity_poly.pdbx_strand_id
1 'polypeptide(L)'
;MRWTSFRAALLILILLTSIYPQVWARSLPRRVGVPTIQTQTKPSTKPVKLPSADKVVEAYLKAIGGKKRVAAIRDANYEWNIALAERPVGIARTQIRSPGSFRSEITVGNGQVFSAANAGSAWSRGIDGSLRTLTGEEAKVAKLQALLDASHLVDYKKLNVLARTLSAGEMDSEPIYIVEFSTRNGARLRYSFSVNSRLLVKIEDETRQTSTRLGDYRPLPAMANVLEPHRLVVTGAGNTGAMTFLLERAIYNQGLSISAFDPPRAAETVDVVKLLREVARNQDELEKRFTEYSFLQKETDREINSKGELKKETIKVFEVFPVPHRAPVMKLISENGVSLAGERLAKETKRVDEEFEKVERDKDKNQQRAEKNRAERQRKKARTKENADSDDDVDISQFLKVHEFVSPRVERFRDRDAVVFDFRVRQGFKPGNREEDLISKLVGVAWIDPADKQVMRLEAKLAEGFKMAGGLLVNLRPGAAFMMEQTRMAEGVWLPRLAQINLSVKVLLFGGGDFNKTIEWSDYRHFAGDVKDFKLEPPKTSP
;
A
#
# COMPACT_ATOMS: atom_id res chain seq x y z
N MET A 1 -3.29 25.12 14.96
CA MET A 1 -4.17 24.68 13.87
C MET A 1 -5.16 23.66 14.41
N ARG A 2 -6.24 23.39 13.66
CA ARG A 2 -7.34 22.49 14.00
C ARG A 2 -6.82 21.04 14.10
N TRP A 3 -6.96 20.43 15.27
CA TRP A 3 -6.80 18.99 15.51
C TRP A 3 -8.19 18.48 15.86
N THR A 4 -8.63 17.32 15.32
CA THR A 4 -9.97 16.64 15.40
C THR A 4 -11.12 17.31 14.61
N SER A 5 -11.74 16.69 13.61
CA SER A 5 -12.41 15.37 13.63
C SER A 5 -12.49 14.73 12.23
N PHE A 6 -11.37 14.20 11.75
CA PHE A 6 -11.28 13.48 10.47
C PHE A 6 -10.15 12.44 10.51
N ARG A 7 -9.61 12.07 11.68
CA ARG A 7 -8.20 11.64 11.82
C ARG A 7 -7.80 10.31 11.19
N ALA A 8 -8.73 9.45 10.80
CA ALA A 8 -8.42 8.24 10.01
C ALA A 8 -8.32 8.53 8.50
N ALA A 9 -9.23 9.34 7.95
CA ALA A 9 -9.15 9.83 6.56
C ALA A 9 -8.14 10.99 6.41
N LEU A 10 -7.90 11.71 7.49
CA LEU A 10 -6.88 12.72 7.66
C LEU A 10 -5.54 12.10 8.06
N LEU A 11 -5.37 10.81 8.38
CA LEU A 11 -4.02 10.25 8.48
C LEU A 11 -3.41 10.13 7.08
N ILE A 12 -4.24 9.83 6.09
CA ILE A 12 -3.93 9.93 4.66
C ILE A 12 -3.66 11.40 4.26
N LEU A 13 -4.35 12.39 4.85
CA LEU A 13 -4.20 13.81 4.50
C LEU A 13 -3.23 14.65 5.40
N ILE A 14 -2.96 14.25 6.64
CA ILE A 14 -1.99 14.83 7.60
C ILE A 14 -0.60 14.39 7.18
N LEU A 15 -0.43 13.20 6.60
CA LEU A 15 0.83 12.87 5.94
C LEU A 15 1.04 13.69 4.65
N LEU A 16 -0.04 14.21 4.06
CA LEU A 16 0.01 15.16 2.95
C LEU A 16 0.08 16.65 3.38
N THR A 17 -0.13 17.00 4.65
CA THR A 17 -0.17 18.42 5.10
C THR A 17 0.59 18.74 6.39
N SER A 18 1.12 17.74 7.10
CA SER A 18 1.83 17.91 8.38
C SER A 18 3.32 17.58 8.32
N ILE A 19 3.86 17.37 7.11
CA ILE A 19 5.29 17.51 6.82
C ILE A 19 5.53 18.99 6.49
N TYR A 20 5.73 19.82 7.52
CA TYR A 20 6.26 21.20 7.51
C TYR A 20 5.75 22.20 6.43
N PRO A 21 4.95 23.21 6.81
CA PRO A 21 4.74 24.43 6.00
C PRO A 21 5.91 25.43 6.04
N GLN A 22 7.02 25.16 6.73
CA GLN A 22 8.13 26.11 6.95
C GLN A 22 9.47 25.71 6.31
N VAL A 23 9.50 24.67 5.46
CA VAL A 23 10.73 24.26 4.74
C VAL A 23 10.70 24.66 3.24
N TRP A 24 9.59 25.20 2.73
CA TRP A 24 9.44 25.54 1.31
C TRP A 24 10.07 26.86 0.85
N ALA A 25 10.94 27.50 1.65
CA ALA A 25 11.60 28.76 1.26
C ALA A 25 13.14 28.73 1.19
N ARG A 26 13.83 27.61 1.49
CA ARG A 26 15.33 27.62 1.49
C ARG A 26 16.05 26.38 0.96
N SER A 27 15.42 25.50 0.20
CA SER A 27 16.11 24.36 -0.44
C SER A 27 15.94 24.36 -1.97
N LEU A 28 16.50 25.38 -2.63
CA LEU A 28 17.05 25.20 -3.97
C LEU A 28 18.43 24.54 -3.80
N PRO A 29 18.79 23.51 -4.57
CA PRO A 29 20.11 22.91 -4.49
C PRO A 29 21.16 23.95 -4.92
N ARG A 30 22.00 24.41 -3.98
CA ARG A 30 23.31 24.95 -4.35
C ARG A 30 24.13 23.75 -4.86
N ARG A 31 24.69 23.87 -6.06
CA ARG A 31 25.69 22.94 -6.59
C ARG A 31 26.80 22.80 -5.55
N VAL A 32 26.97 21.60 -5.01
CA VAL A 32 28.17 21.22 -4.26
C VAL A 32 28.85 20.13 -5.07
N GLY A 33 30.15 20.33 -5.30
CA GLY A 33 30.98 19.49 -6.16
C GLY A 33 31.00 18.03 -5.71
N VAL A 34 31.07 17.15 -6.69
CA VAL A 34 31.22 15.70 -6.55
C VAL A 34 32.64 15.40 -6.06
N PRO A 35 32.86 14.68 -4.95
CA PRO A 35 34.13 14.05 -4.69
C PRO A 35 34.23 12.77 -5.54
N THR A 36 35.34 12.65 -6.25
CA THR A 36 35.72 11.47 -7.04
C THR A 36 35.81 10.23 -6.16
N ILE A 37 34.94 9.24 -6.37
CA ILE A 37 35.08 7.90 -5.81
C ILE A 37 35.93 7.09 -6.79
N GLN A 38 37.02 6.52 -6.28
CA GLN A 38 37.91 5.64 -7.02
C GLN A 38 37.16 4.39 -7.51
N THR A 39 37.32 4.13 -8.80
CA THR A 39 36.75 3.02 -9.56
C THR A 39 37.36 1.68 -9.15
N GLN A 40 36.51 0.76 -8.69
CA GLN A 40 36.82 -0.67 -8.75
C GLN A 40 36.60 -1.17 -10.19
N THR A 41 37.59 -1.89 -10.70
CA THR A 41 37.68 -2.45 -12.05
C THR A 41 36.58 -3.49 -12.31
N LYS A 42 35.66 -3.17 -13.23
CA LYS A 42 34.72 -4.14 -13.83
C LYS A 42 35.41 -4.93 -14.95
N PRO A 43 35.18 -6.25 -15.06
CA PRO A 43 35.59 -7.00 -16.25
C PRO A 43 34.87 -6.46 -17.50
N SER A 44 35.63 -6.37 -18.58
CA SER A 44 35.24 -5.77 -19.85
C SER A 44 34.48 -6.75 -20.74
N THR A 45 33.16 -6.57 -20.81
CA THR A 45 32.36 -7.00 -21.96
C THR A 45 31.59 -5.79 -22.46
N LYS A 46 31.70 -5.48 -23.75
CA LYS A 46 30.96 -4.37 -24.39
C LYS A 46 29.47 -4.45 -24.01
N PRO A 47 28.86 -3.39 -23.45
CA PRO A 47 27.47 -3.45 -23.03
C PRO A 47 26.58 -3.60 -24.25
N VAL A 48 25.94 -4.77 -24.39
CA VAL A 48 24.84 -4.96 -25.34
C VAL A 48 23.75 -3.95 -24.97
N LYS A 49 23.38 -3.08 -25.91
CA LYS A 49 22.34 -2.07 -25.69
C LYS A 49 20.98 -2.76 -25.65
N LEU A 50 20.49 -3.06 -24.44
CA LEU A 50 19.18 -3.68 -24.23
C LEU A 50 18.03 -2.77 -24.71
N PRO A 51 16.94 -3.32 -25.26
CA PRO A 51 15.75 -2.54 -25.57
C PRO A 51 15.11 -1.99 -24.29
N SER A 52 14.38 -0.88 -24.41
CA SER A 52 13.55 -0.40 -23.29
C SER A 52 12.39 -1.37 -23.03
N ALA A 53 11.89 -1.40 -21.79
CA ALA A 53 10.74 -2.22 -21.42
C ALA A 53 9.51 -1.93 -22.33
N ASP A 54 9.30 -0.67 -22.71
CA ASP A 54 8.25 -0.29 -23.66
C ASP A 54 8.39 -1.01 -25.00
N LYS A 55 9.60 -1.06 -25.56
CA LYS A 55 9.82 -1.74 -26.84
C LYS A 55 9.56 -3.23 -26.75
N VAL A 56 9.94 -3.85 -25.62
CA VAL A 56 9.67 -5.28 -25.38
C VAL A 56 8.16 -5.53 -25.27
N VAL A 57 7.45 -4.74 -24.46
CA VAL A 57 6.00 -4.87 -24.27
C VAL A 57 5.22 -4.55 -25.55
N GLU A 58 5.62 -3.54 -26.32
CA GLU A 58 4.99 -3.21 -27.61
C GLU A 58 5.19 -4.33 -28.65
N ALA A 59 6.38 -4.94 -28.68
CA ALA A 59 6.66 -6.10 -29.53
C ALA A 59 5.81 -7.31 -29.13
N TYR A 60 5.66 -7.57 -27.83
CA TYR A 60 4.77 -8.59 -27.28
C TYR A 60 3.31 -8.33 -27.67
N LEU A 61 2.79 -7.13 -27.37
CA LEU A 61 1.43 -6.75 -27.72
C LEU A 61 1.18 -6.90 -29.22
N LYS A 62 2.13 -6.54 -30.09
CA LYS A 62 2.03 -6.75 -31.53
C LYS A 62 1.96 -8.24 -31.89
N ALA A 63 2.77 -9.08 -31.26
CA ALA A 63 2.82 -10.52 -31.52
C ALA A 63 1.51 -11.22 -31.14
N ILE A 64 0.91 -10.90 -29.98
CA ILE A 64 -0.32 -11.57 -29.52
C ILE A 64 -1.61 -11.09 -30.20
N GLY A 65 -1.53 -10.14 -31.13
CA GLY A 65 -2.71 -9.64 -31.85
C GLY A 65 -2.89 -8.12 -31.80
N GLY A 66 -1.99 -7.36 -31.21
CA GLY A 66 -1.97 -5.90 -31.27
C GLY A 66 -2.76 -5.23 -30.14
N LYS A 67 -2.20 -4.11 -29.65
CA LYS A 67 -2.70 -3.34 -28.50
C LYS A 67 -4.20 -3.05 -28.53
N LYS A 68 -4.76 -2.65 -29.68
CA LYS A 68 -6.19 -2.28 -29.79
C LYS A 68 -7.12 -3.47 -29.50
N ARG A 69 -6.78 -4.67 -29.99
CA ARG A 69 -7.59 -5.88 -29.76
C ARG A 69 -7.47 -6.36 -28.33
N VAL A 70 -6.25 -6.39 -27.80
CA VAL A 70 -5.99 -6.77 -26.41
C VAL A 70 -6.67 -5.81 -25.42
N ALA A 71 -6.63 -4.50 -25.70
CA ALA A 71 -7.32 -3.49 -24.88
C ALA A 71 -8.85 -3.60 -24.88
N ALA A 72 -9.44 -4.33 -25.84
CA ALA A 72 -10.88 -4.59 -25.87
C ALA A 72 -11.30 -5.72 -24.91
N ILE A 73 -10.35 -6.44 -24.30
CA ILE A 73 -10.60 -7.40 -23.22
C ILE A 73 -10.86 -6.62 -21.93
N ARG A 74 -12.12 -6.62 -21.49
CA ARG A 74 -12.57 -5.99 -20.25
C ARG A 74 -12.59 -6.97 -19.09
N ASP A 75 -12.94 -8.21 -19.39
CA ASP A 75 -12.91 -9.34 -18.47
C ASP A 75 -12.73 -10.65 -19.25
N ALA A 76 -12.26 -11.69 -18.56
CA ALA A 76 -12.15 -13.02 -19.14
C ALA A 76 -12.29 -14.11 -18.06
N ASN A 77 -12.80 -15.27 -18.48
CA ASN A 77 -12.88 -16.50 -17.71
C ASN A 77 -12.15 -17.60 -18.47
N TYR A 78 -11.12 -18.18 -17.84
CA TYR A 78 -10.32 -19.28 -18.35
C TYR A 78 -10.61 -20.53 -17.54
N GLU A 79 -10.82 -21.65 -18.21
CA GLU A 79 -10.98 -22.98 -17.63
C GLU A 79 -9.79 -23.84 -18.05
N TRP A 80 -9.21 -24.50 -17.05
CA TRP A 80 -7.96 -25.24 -17.20
C TRP A 80 -8.13 -26.67 -16.69
N ASN A 81 -7.52 -27.61 -17.39
CA ASN A 81 -7.22 -28.94 -16.84
C ASN A 81 -5.85 -28.89 -16.16
N ILE A 82 -5.74 -29.46 -14.96
CA ILE A 82 -4.49 -29.52 -14.20
C ILE A 82 -3.89 -30.91 -14.33
N ALA A 83 -2.60 -30.97 -14.62
CA ALA A 83 -1.81 -32.18 -14.62
C ALA A 83 -0.58 -32.09 -13.70
N LEU A 84 -0.25 -33.18 -13.02
CA LEU A 84 0.99 -33.36 -12.27
C LEU A 84 1.77 -34.53 -12.89
N ALA A 85 3.04 -34.31 -13.24
CA ALA A 85 3.83 -35.27 -14.02
C ALA A 85 3.08 -35.80 -15.27
N GLU A 86 2.46 -34.88 -16.02
CA GLU A 86 1.62 -35.12 -17.20
C GLU A 86 0.39 -36.03 -16.97
N ARG A 87 -0.01 -36.29 -15.73
CA ARG A 87 -1.25 -37.00 -15.40
C ARG A 87 -2.33 -36.01 -14.96
N PRO A 88 -3.56 -36.04 -15.50
CA PRO A 88 -4.65 -35.19 -15.04
C PRO A 88 -4.96 -35.43 -13.56
N VAL A 89 -5.08 -34.36 -12.79
CA VAL A 89 -5.34 -34.40 -11.33
C VAL A 89 -6.46 -33.48 -10.88
N GLY A 90 -6.93 -32.57 -11.74
CA GLY A 90 -7.92 -31.59 -11.34
C GLY A 90 -8.23 -30.55 -12.40
N ILE A 91 -8.91 -29.49 -11.98
CA ILE A 91 -9.31 -28.37 -12.82
C ILE A 91 -9.00 -27.04 -12.13
N ALA A 92 -8.83 -25.98 -12.91
CA ALA A 92 -8.81 -24.63 -12.40
C ALA A 92 -9.70 -23.69 -13.20
N ARG A 93 -10.12 -22.62 -12.54
CA ARG A 93 -10.73 -21.46 -13.17
C ARG A 93 -9.91 -20.23 -12.85
N THR A 94 -9.59 -19.45 -13.87
CA THR A 94 -8.98 -18.12 -13.70
C THR A 94 -9.92 -17.07 -14.25
N GLN A 95 -10.23 -16.07 -13.44
CA GLN A 95 -11.03 -14.92 -13.82
C GLN A 95 -10.19 -13.67 -13.73
N ILE A 96 -10.32 -12.80 -14.73
CA ILE A 96 -9.70 -11.48 -14.73
C ILE A 96 -10.72 -10.40 -15.08
N ARG A 97 -10.51 -9.22 -14.52
CA ARG A 97 -11.26 -8.02 -14.88
C ARG A 97 -10.34 -6.81 -14.86
N SER A 98 -10.27 -6.14 -16.00
CA SER A 98 -9.49 -4.93 -16.21
C SER A 98 -9.95 -3.79 -15.28
N PRO A 99 -9.03 -2.98 -14.72
CA PRO A 99 -7.59 -3.01 -14.98
C PRO A 99 -6.79 -3.97 -14.10
N GLY A 100 -7.33 -4.49 -12.99
CA GLY A 100 -6.49 -5.17 -12.00
C GLY A 100 -7.22 -6.03 -10.99
N SER A 101 -8.22 -6.79 -11.43
CA SER A 101 -8.82 -7.85 -10.62
C SER A 101 -8.49 -9.21 -11.21
N PHE A 102 -8.07 -10.14 -10.36
CA PHE A 102 -7.69 -11.51 -10.69
C PHE A 102 -8.25 -12.44 -9.63
N ARG A 103 -8.75 -13.61 -10.04
CA ARG A 103 -9.14 -14.70 -9.15
C ARG A 103 -8.73 -16.03 -9.78
N SER A 104 -8.23 -16.94 -8.97
CA SER A 104 -7.90 -18.30 -9.34
C SER A 104 -8.56 -19.27 -8.36
N GLU A 105 -9.26 -20.25 -8.90
CA GLU A 105 -9.89 -21.35 -8.18
C GLU A 105 -9.27 -22.65 -8.67
N ILE A 106 -8.63 -23.39 -7.78
CA ILE A 106 -7.94 -24.64 -8.10
C ILE A 106 -8.66 -25.75 -7.35
N THR A 107 -9.05 -26.82 -8.05
CA THR A 107 -9.63 -28.03 -7.47
C THR A 107 -8.76 -29.22 -7.86
N VAL A 108 -8.17 -29.90 -6.88
CA VAL A 108 -7.36 -31.11 -7.07
C VAL A 108 -7.84 -32.16 -6.08
N GLY A 109 -8.33 -33.30 -6.58
CA GLY A 109 -9.03 -34.28 -5.74
C GLY A 109 -10.24 -33.66 -5.03
N ASN A 110 -10.27 -33.78 -3.70
CA ASN A 110 -11.28 -33.14 -2.83
C ASN A 110 -10.84 -31.78 -2.26
N GLY A 111 -9.61 -31.34 -2.56
CA GLY A 111 -9.07 -30.07 -2.07
C GLY A 111 -9.39 -28.92 -3.01
N GLN A 112 -9.74 -27.77 -2.44
CA GLN A 112 -9.93 -26.52 -3.18
C GLN A 112 -9.06 -25.42 -2.62
N VAL A 113 -8.40 -24.66 -3.50
CA VAL A 113 -7.63 -23.47 -3.16
C VAL A 113 -8.19 -22.30 -3.95
N PHE A 114 -8.43 -21.20 -3.26
CA PHE A 114 -8.86 -19.96 -3.89
C PHE A 114 -7.82 -18.89 -3.62
N SER A 115 -7.54 -18.05 -4.62
CA SER A 115 -6.78 -16.82 -4.41
C SER A 115 -7.36 -15.72 -5.29
N ALA A 116 -7.35 -14.49 -4.78
CA ALA A 116 -7.71 -13.35 -5.59
C ALA A 116 -6.98 -12.10 -5.14
N ALA A 117 -6.86 -11.15 -6.06
CA ALA A 117 -6.38 -9.81 -5.78
C ALA A 117 -7.18 -8.82 -6.62
N ASN A 118 -7.48 -7.68 -6.01
CA ASN A 118 -8.17 -6.57 -6.65
C ASN A 118 -7.50 -5.25 -6.24
N ALA A 119 -8.16 -4.13 -6.51
CA ALA A 119 -7.60 -2.84 -6.17
C ALA A 119 -7.42 -2.65 -4.63
N GLY A 120 -8.38 -3.07 -3.82
CA GLY A 120 -8.35 -2.91 -2.36
C GLY A 120 -7.50 -3.95 -1.65
N SER A 121 -7.70 -5.23 -1.97
CA SER A 121 -7.19 -6.36 -1.19
C SER A 121 -6.57 -7.46 -2.04
N ALA A 122 -5.88 -8.37 -1.37
CA ALA A 122 -5.53 -9.68 -1.88
C ALA A 122 -5.81 -10.70 -0.78
N TRP A 123 -6.32 -11.87 -1.13
CA TRP A 123 -6.74 -12.89 -0.18
C TRP A 123 -6.56 -14.29 -0.75
N SER A 124 -6.46 -15.28 0.12
CA SER A 124 -6.44 -16.68 -0.25
C SER A 124 -7.27 -17.52 0.71
N ARG A 125 -7.79 -18.63 0.20
CA ARG A 125 -8.42 -19.68 1.00
C ARG A 125 -7.68 -20.99 0.75
N GLY A 126 -7.11 -21.54 1.82
CA GLY A 126 -6.34 -22.79 1.78
C GLY A 126 -7.25 -24.02 1.60
N ILE A 127 -6.60 -25.18 1.41
CA ILE A 127 -7.27 -26.49 1.33
C ILE A 127 -8.01 -26.84 2.64
N ASP A 128 -7.49 -26.34 3.76
CA ASP A 128 -8.11 -26.42 5.08
C ASP A 128 -9.39 -25.56 5.21
N GLY A 129 -9.71 -24.78 4.19
CA GLY A 129 -10.84 -23.87 4.17
C GLY A 129 -10.56 -22.53 4.86
N SER A 130 -9.38 -22.33 5.44
CA SER A 130 -9.00 -21.10 6.14
C SER A 130 -8.86 -19.94 5.16
N LEU A 131 -9.63 -18.87 5.40
CA LEU A 131 -9.53 -17.63 4.65
C LEU A 131 -8.52 -16.70 5.31
N ARG A 132 -7.63 -16.11 4.51
CA ARG A 132 -6.64 -15.13 4.95
C ARG A 132 -6.59 -13.95 3.99
N THR A 133 -6.65 -12.75 4.53
CA THR A 133 -6.27 -11.54 3.79
C THR A 133 -4.75 -11.42 3.80
N LEU A 134 -4.16 -11.33 2.61
CA LEU A 134 -2.72 -11.14 2.46
C LEU A 134 -2.35 -9.72 2.89
N THR A 135 -1.18 -9.57 3.49
CA THR A 135 -0.62 -8.28 3.93
C THR A 135 0.85 -8.15 3.53
N GLY A 136 1.41 -6.94 3.60
CA GLY A 136 2.84 -6.72 3.36
C GLY A 136 3.25 -6.96 1.91
N GLU A 137 4.47 -7.47 1.69
CA GLU A 137 5.03 -7.68 0.34
C GLU A 137 4.22 -8.70 -0.47
N GLU A 138 3.69 -9.74 0.18
CA GLU A 138 2.83 -10.76 -0.45
C GLU A 138 1.57 -10.12 -1.08
N ALA A 139 0.89 -9.23 -0.35
CA ALA A 139 -0.27 -8.51 -0.87
C ALA A 139 0.11 -7.53 -1.98
N LYS A 140 1.24 -6.84 -1.84
CA LYS A 140 1.74 -5.88 -2.83
C LYS A 140 2.03 -6.56 -4.16
N VAL A 141 2.71 -7.72 -4.14
CA VAL A 141 3.06 -8.46 -5.36
C VAL A 141 1.84 -9.10 -6.01
N ALA A 142 0.90 -9.65 -5.22
CA ALA A 142 -0.35 -10.21 -5.75
C ALA A 142 -1.20 -9.12 -6.45
N LYS A 143 -1.29 -7.91 -5.87
CA LYS A 143 -1.98 -6.78 -6.50
C LYS A 143 -1.26 -6.27 -7.75
N LEU A 144 0.08 -6.27 -7.79
CA LEU A 144 0.84 -5.95 -9.00
C LEU A 144 0.60 -6.99 -10.09
N GLN A 145 0.65 -8.29 -9.78
CA GLN A 145 0.38 -9.34 -10.76
C GLN A 145 -1.03 -9.21 -11.33
N ALA A 146 -2.06 -9.05 -10.48
CA ALA A 146 -3.43 -8.87 -10.94
C ALA A 146 -3.57 -7.69 -11.91
N LEU A 147 -2.86 -6.59 -11.65
CA LEU A 147 -2.83 -5.41 -12.52
C LEU A 147 -2.16 -5.69 -13.87
N LEU A 148 -1.05 -6.43 -13.90
CA LEU A 148 -0.33 -6.78 -15.12
C LEU A 148 -1.11 -7.79 -15.96
N ASP A 149 -1.65 -8.83 -15.33
CA ASP A 149 -2.38 -9.92 -15.98
C ASP A 149 -3.74 -9.43 -16.51
N ALA A 150 -4.54 -8.74 -15.68
CA ALA A 150 -5.86 -8.28 -16.09
C ALA A 150 -5.81 -7.17 -17.15
N SER A 151 -4.73 -6.38 -17.19
CA SER A 151 -4.50 -5.39 -18.25
C SER A 151 -3.77 -5.96 -19.47
N HIS A 152 -3.29 -7.21 -19.41
CA HIS A 152 -2.43 -7.82 -20.43
C HIS A 152 -1.24 -6.91 -20.80
N LEU A 153 -0.67 -6.23 -19.79
CA LEU A 153 0.39 -5.22 -19.92
C LEU A 153 0.02 -3.96 -20.71
N VAL A 154 -1.24 -3.82 -21.17
CA VAL A 154 -1.69 -2.67 -21.94
C VAL A 154 -1.63 -1.41 -21.06
N ASP A 155 -0.92 -0.40 -21.55
CA ASP A 155 -0.82 0.90 -20.91
C ASP A 155 -0.38 0.82 -19.42
N TYR A 156 0.47 -0.15 -19.06
CA TYR A 156 0.91 -0.37 -17.67
C TYR A 156 1.39 0.91 -16.95
N LYS A 157 2.02 1.85 -17.68
CA LYS A 157 2.41 3.17 -17.14
C LYS A 157 1.23 4.04 -16.69
N LYS A 158 0.10 3.99 -17.38
CA LYS A 158 -1.14 4.70 -16.98
C LYS A 158 -1.72 4.12 -15.68
N LEU A 159 -1.40 2.87 -15.39
CA LEU A 159 -1.74 2.17 -14.14
C LEU A 159 -0.69 2.43 -13.03
N ASN A 160 0.23 3.37 -13.23
CA ASN A 160 1.32 3.72 -12.30
C ASN A 160 2.28 2.55 -12.02
N VAL A 161 2.43 1.63 -12.98
CA VAL A 161 3.46 0.59 -12.97
C VAL A 161 4.72 1.09 -13.67
N LEU A 162 5.87 0.89 -13.05
CA LEU A 162 7.20 1.16 -13.58
C LEU A 162 7.75 -0.10 -14.23
N ALA A 163 8.61 0.06 -15.23
CA ALA A 163 9.28 -1.09 -15.84
C ALA A 163 10.70 -0.76 -16.31
N ARG A 164 11.58 -1.76 -16.23
CA ARG A 164 12.95 -1.70 -16.78
C ARG A 164 13.39 -3.07 -17.28
N THR A 165 14.16 -3.08 -18.36
CA THR A 165 14.82 -4.30 -18.86
C THR A 165 16.10 -4.51 -18.07
N LEU A 166 16.20 -5.64 -17.37
CA LEU A 166 17.34 -5.95 -16.50
C LEU A 166 18.51 -6.55 -17.29
N SER A 167 18.22 -7.53 -18.15
CA SER A 167 19.21 -8.28 -18.89
C SER A 167 18.60 -8.95 -20.12
N ALA A 168 19.49 -9.48 -20.98
CA ALA A 168 19.15 -10.59 -21.87
C ALA A 168 19.70 -11.87 -21.25
N GLY A 169 18.97 -12.97 -21.37
CA GLY A 169 19.38 -14.30 -20.92
C GLY A 169 18.98 -15.34 -21.95
N GLU A 170 19.06 -16.61 -21.57
CA GLU A 170 18.60 -17.72 -22.39
C GLU A 170 17.68 -18.63 -21.57
N MET A 171 16.64 -19.16 -22.21
CA MET A 171 15.75 -20.18 -21.67
C MET A 171 15.48 -21.21 -22.75
N ASP A 172 15.76 -22.49 -22.47
CA ASP A 172 15.62 -23.59 -23.42
C ASP A 172 16.34 -23.31 -24.76
N SER A 173 17.55 -22.72 -24.67
CA SER A 173 18.37 -22.27 -25.80
C SER A 173 17.76 -21.13 -26.65
N GLU A 174 16.66 -20.52 -26.22
CA GLU A 174 16.12 -19.31 -26.82
C GLU A 174 16.57 -18.05 -26.06
N PRO A 175 17.06 -17.01 -26.76
CA PRO A 175 17.34 -15.74 -26.13
C PRO A 175 16.06 -15.09 -25.59
N ILE A 176 16.13 -14.53 -24.38
CA ILE A 176 15.03 -13.84 -23.70
C ILE A 176 15.43 -12.45 -23.21
N TYR A 177 14.48 -11.53 -23.14
CA TYR A 177 14.60 -10.27 -22.39
C TYR A 177 13.88 -10.39 -21.05
N ILE A 178 14.56 -10.03 -19.96
CA ILE A 178 13.95 -9.98 -18.62
C ILE A 178 13.52 -8.55 -18.32
N VAL A 179 12.22 -8.33 -18.17
CA VAL A 179 11.63 -7.06 -17.79
C VAL A 179 11.15 -7.14 -16.35
N GLU A 180 11.66 -6.26 -15.49
CA GLU A 180 11.14 -6.06 -14.14
C GLU A 180 10.03 -5.02 -14.20
N PHE A 181 8.83 -5.41 -13.76
CA PHE A 181 7.74 -4.51 -13.45
C PHE A 181 7.74 -4.22 -11.96
N SER A 182 7.48 -2.97 -11.59
CA SER A 182 7.46 -2.58 -10.18
C SER A 182 6.45 -1.49 -9.88
N THR A 183 6.03 -1.43 -8.62
CA THR A 183 5.27 -0.31 -8.07
C THR A 183 6.17 0.55 -7.19
N ARG A 184 5.75 1.79 -6.98
CA ARG A 184 6.49 2.74 -6.13
C ARG A 184 6.47 2.37 -4.66
N ASN A 185 5.49 1.56 -4.23
CA ASN A 185 5.38 1.06 -2.86
C ASN A 185 6.17 -0.24 -2.62
N GLY A 186 6.94 -0.72 -3.61
CA GLY A 186 7.97 -1.75 -3.43
C GLY A 186 7.70 -3.09 -4.13
N ALA A 187 6.50 -3.34 -4.67
CA ALA A 187 6.20 -4.59 -5.36
C ALA A 187 7.06 -4.77 -6.60
N ARG A 188 7.53 -5.98 -6.87
CA ARG A 188 8.34 -6.31 -8.06
C ARG A 188 7.98 -7.69 -8.61
N LEU A 189 7.96 -7.80 -9.94
CA LEU A 189 7.80 -9.05 -10.68
C LEU A 189 8.71 -9.03 -11.91
N ARG A 190 9.21 -10.20 -12.32
CA ARG A 190 10.01 -10.32 -13.54
C ARG A 190 9.29 -11.14 -14.59
N TYR A 191 9.17 -10.57 -15.78
CA TYR A 191 8.50 -11.17 -16.93
C TYR A 191 9.55 -11.34 -18.02
N SER A 192 9.72 -12.57 -18.50
CA SER A 192 10.70 -12.92 -19.53
C SER A 192 10.02 -13.07 -20.87
N PHE A 193 10.52 -12.38 -21.89
CA PHE A 193 9.97 -12.40 -23.25
C PHE A 193 10.97 -13.04 -24.21
N SER A 194 10.55 -14.01 -25.03
CA SER A 194 11.40 -14.58 -26.08
C SER A 194 11.77 -13.49 -27.09
N VAL A 195 13.05 -13.40 -27.46
CA VAL A 195 13.52 -12.45 -28.47
C VAL A 195 12.99 -12.83 -29.86
N ASN A 196 12.82 -14.12 -30.12
CA ASN A 196 12.42 -14.66 -31.41
C ASN A 196 10.91 -14.49 -31.65
N SER A 197 10.09 -15.07 -30.76
CA SER A 197 8.63 -15.04 -30.90
C SER A 197 8.01 -13.75 -30.35
N ARG A 198 8.74 -13.02 -29.49
CA ARG A 198 8.26 -11.84 -28.74
C ARG A 198 7.21 -12.17 -27.69
N LEU A 199 6.92 -13.45 -27.47
CA LEU A 199 5.92 -13.92 -26.51
C LEU A 199 6.47 -13.89 -25.09
N LEU A 200 5.57 -13.69 -24.12
CA LEU A 200 5.87 -13.88 -22.70
C LEU A 200 6.06 -15.37 -22.45
N VAL A 201 7.21 -15.78 -21.91
CA VAL A 201 7.55 -17.19 -21.72
C VAL A 201 7.74 -17.57 -20.25
N LYS A 202 7.97 -16.58 -19.37
CA LYS A 202 8.15 -16.80 -17.94
C LYS A 202 7.68 -15.62 -17.11
N ILE A 203 7.07 -15.91 -15.97
CA ILE A 203 6.82 -14.96 -14.88
C ILE A 203 7.52 -15.50 -13.64
N GLU A 204 8.34 -14.66 -12.99
CA GLU A 204 8.98 -14.95 -11.73
C GLU A 204 8.47 -14.01 -10.64
N ASP A 205 8.02 -14.61 -9.55
CA ASP A 205 7.68 -13.94 -8.31
C ASP A 205 8.62 -14.43 -7.20
N GLU A 206 9.66 -13.65 -6.91
CA GLU A 206 10.61 -13.96 -5.84
C GLU A 206 9.97 -13.89 -4.45
N THR A 207 8.95 -13.04 -4.26
CA THR A 207 8.30 -12.83 -2.95
C THR A 207 7.47 -14.04 -2.55
N ARG A 208 6.68 -14.58 -3.48
CA ARG A 208 5.90 -15.81 -3.27
C ARG A 208 6.66 -17.08 -3.67
N GLN A 209 7.90 -16.93 -4.14
CA GLN A 209 8.77 -18.01 -4.60
C GLN A 209 8.07 -18.89 -5.67
N THR A 210 7.47 -18.24 -6.66
CA THR A 210 6.78 -18.93 -7.76
C THR A 210 7.40 -18.60 -9.11
N SER A 211 7.41 -19.58 -10.02
CA SER A 211 7.78 -19.44 -11.41
C SER A 211 6.68 -20.03 -12.27
N THR A 212 6.14 -19.26 -13.20
CA THR A 212 5.18 -19.72 -14.21
C THR A 212 5.86 -19.69 -15.57
N ARG A 213 5.96 -20.82 -16.25
CA ARG A 213 6.35 -20.87 -17.67
C ARG A 213 5.11 -20.88 -18.55
N LEU A 214 5.12 -20.14 -19.64
CA LEU A 214 4.01 -20.01 -20.57
C LEU A 214 4.45 -20.53 -21.93
N GLY A 215 3.60 -21.32 -22.57
CA GLY A 215 3.90 -21.91 -23.86
C GLY A 215 2.67 -22.36 -24.61
N ASP A 216 2.90 -22.98 -25.77
CA ASP A 216 1.85 -23.45 -26.67
C ASP A 216 0.84 -22.34 -27.01
N TYR A 217 1.37 -21.22 -27.51
CA TYR A 217 0.53 -20.09 -27.88
C TYR A 217 -0.29 -20.41 -29.12
N ARG A 218 -1.62 -20.28 -29.02
CA ARG A 218 -2.54 -20.53 -30.13
C ARG A 218 -3.50 -19.37 -30.34
N PRO A 219 -3.91 -19.09 -31.58
CA PRO A 219 -4.93 -18.08 -31.84
C PRO A 219 -6.29 -18.56 -31.33
N LEU A 220 -7.02 -17.67 -30.66
CA LEU A 220 -8.41 -17.91 -30.27
C LEU A 220 -9.38 -17.21 -31.22
N PRO A 221 -10.18 -17.95 -32.02
CA PRO A 221 -11.15 -17.37 -32.94
C PRO A 221 -12.15 -16.45 -32.26
N ALA A 222 -12.56 -16.80 -31.02
CA ALA A 222 -13.49 -16.04 -30.19
C ALA A 222 -13.02 -14.59 -29.91
N MET A 223 -11.73 -14.27 -30.13
CA MET A 223 -11.16 -12.94 -29.94
C MET A 223 -10.35 -12.47 -31.14
N ALA A 224 -10.89 -12.67 -32.34
CA ALA A 224 -10.26 -12.23 -33.59
C ALA A 224 -8.78 -12.69 -33.69
N ASN A 225 -8.53 -13.93 -33.26
CA ASN A 225 -7.23 -14.60 -33.28
C ASN A 225 -6.14 -13.93 -32.41
N VAL A 226 -6.51 -13.33 -31.28
CA VAL A 226 -5.53 -13.04 -30.21
C VAL A 226 -4.85 -14.35 -29.80
N LEU A 227 -3.51 -14.33 -29.67
CA LEU A 227 -2.75 -15.47 -29.20
C LEU A 227 -2.85 -15.59 -27.69
N GLU A 228 -3.15 -16.78 -27.20
CA GLU A 228 -3.15 -17.10 -25.77
C GLU A 228 -2.26 -18.31 -25.48
N PRO A 229 -1.63 -18.38 -24.29
CA PRO A 229 -0.88 -19.54 -23.87
C PRO A 229 -1.86 -20.67 -23.52
N HIS A 230 -1.72 -21.82 -24.18
CA HIS A 230 -2.53 -23.00 -23.87
C HIS A 230 -1.86 -23.91 -22.84
N ARG A 231 -0.62 -23.64 -22.46
CA ARG A 231 0.10 -24.38 -21.43
C ARG A 231 0.78 -23.43 -20.45
N LEU A 232 0.47 -23.57 -19.16
CA LEU A 232 1.20 -22.94 -18.07
C LEU A 232 1.85 -24.02 -17.21
N VAL A 233 3.13 -23.87 -16.87
CA VAL A 233 3.82 -24.75 -15.91
C VAL A 233 4.20 -23.92 -14.69
N VAL A 234 3.53 -24.17 -13.58
CA VAL A 234 3.71 -23.44 -12.32
C VAL A 234 4.55 -24.27 -11.37
N THR A 235 5.64 -23.69 -10.90
CA THR A 235 6.47 -24.19 -9.80
C THR A 235 6.34 -23.20 -8.65
N GLY A 236 5.98 -23.65 -7.45
CA GLY A 236 5.85 -22.80 -6.26
C GLY A 236 6.81 -23.20 -5.14
N ALA A 237 6.75 -22.48 -4.02
CA ALA A 237 7.39 -22.88 -2.78
C ALA A 237 6.75 -24.17 -2.22
N GLY A 238 7.54 -25.24 -2.18
CA GLY A 238 7.14 -26.56 -1.66
C GLY A 238 7.50 -27.70 -2.61
N ASN A 239 7.71 -28.90 -2.05
CA ASN A 239 8.13 -30.11 -2.79
C ASN A 239 6.99 -30.77 -3.60
N THR A 240 5.93 -30.04 -3.96
CA THR A 240 4.74 -30.59 -4.64
C THR A 240 4.92 -30.83 -6.14
N GLY A 241 6.13 -30.59 -6.69
CA GLY A 241 6.41 -30.72 -8.11
C GLY A 241 5.79 -29.60 -8.97
N ALA A 242 6.11 -29.58 -10.26
CA ALA A 242 5.54 -28.61 -11.19
C ALA A 242 4.11 -29.00 -11.59
N MET A 243 3.16 -28.06 -11.48
CA MET A 243 1.78 -28.24 -11.93
C MET A 243 1.61 -27.66 -13.33
N THR A 244 1.08 -28.46 -14.25
CA THR A 244 0.77 -28.04 -15.62
C THR A 244 -0.71 -27.68 -15.72
N PHE A 245 -1.02 -26.49 -16.21
CA PHE A 245 -2.37 -26.04 -16.54
C PHE A 245 -2.52 -26.04 -18.05
N LEU A 246 -3.51 -26.77 -18.56
CA LEU A 246 -3.84 -26.89 -19.98
C LEU A 246 -5.14 -26.14 -20.24
N LEU A 247 -5.09 -25.13 -21.10
CA LEU A 247 -6.26 -24.30 -21.41
C LEU A 247 -7.31 -25.15 -22.15
N GLU A 248 -8.49 -25.27 -21.56
CA GLU A 248 -9.65 -25.90 -22.20
C GLU A 248 -10.51 -24.85 -22.89
N ARG A 249 -10.79 -23.74 -22.20
CA ARG A 249 -11.69 -22.72 -22.69
C ARG A 249 -11.31 -21.35 -22.17
N ALA A 250 -11.40 -20.34 -23.03
CA ALA A 250 -11.32 -18.94 -22.66
C ALA A 250 -12.54 -18.20 -23.20
N ILE A 251 -13.22 -17.44 -22.33
CA ILE A 251 -14.41 -16.65 -22.69
C ILE A 251 -14.17 -15.22 -22.24
N TYR A 252 -14.45 -14.26 -23.10
CA TYR A 252 -14.14 -12.85 -22.89
C TYR A 252 -15.38 -11.99 -22.82
N ASN A 253 -15.29 -10.88 -22.11
CA ASN A 253 -16.28 -9.80 -22.07
C ASN A 253 -17.69 -10.28 -21.68
N GLN A 254 -17.76 -11.14 -20.66
CA GLN A 254 -19.01 -11.65 -20.10
C GLN A 254 -19.65 -10.69 -19.08
N GLY A 255 -18.98 -9.58 -18.74
CA GLY A 255 -19.49 -8.62 -17.77
C GLY A 255 -19.36 -9.13 -16.34
N LEU A 256 -18.23 -9.78 -16.01
CA LEU A 256 -17.97 -10.31 -14.67
C LEU A 256 -18.18 -9.24 -13.59
N SER A 257 -19.00 -9.55 -12.57
CA SER A 257 -19.22 -8.65 -11.43
C SER A 257 -17.92 -8.43 -10.67
N ILE A 258 -17.75 -7.22 -10.11
CA ILE A 258 -16.58 -6.92 -9.26
C ILE A 258 -16.60 -7.76 -7.98
N SER A 259 -17.80 -8.16 -7.55
CA SER A 259 -17.98 -9.04 -6.40
C SER A 259 -17.47 -10.46 -6.61
N ALA A 260 -17.21 -10.87 -7.85
CA ALA A 260 -16.54 -12.15 -8.13
C ALA A 260 -15.11 -12.18 -7.56
N PHE A 261 -14.50 -11.03 -7.27
CA PHE A 261 -13.14 -10.91 -6.75
C PHE A 261 -13.09 -10.57 -5.25
N ASP A 262 -14.26 -10.40 -4.64
CA ASP A 262 -14.36 -10.14 -3.21
C ASP A 262 -14.08 -11.44 -2.42
N PRO A 263 -13.51 -11.34 -1.20
CA PRO A 263 -13.41 -12.47 -0.30
C PRO A 263 -14.78 -13.16 -0.12
N PRO A 264 -14.84 -14.49 0.02
CA PRO A 264 -16.10 -15.17 0.27
C PRO A 264 -16.74 -14.62 1.55
N ARG A 265 -18.07 -14.45 1.54
CA ARG A 265 -18.80 -13.95 2.70
C ARG A 265 -18.77 -14.98 3.83
N ALA A 266 -18.55 -14.52 5.05
CA ALA A 266 -18.70 -15.35 6.24
C ALA A 266 -20.19 -15.71 6.47
N ALA A 267 -20.44 -16.82 7.16
CA ALA A 267 -21.79 -17.24 7.55
C ALA A 267 -22.38 -16.30 8.62
N GLU A 268 -21.54 -15.78 9.51
CA GLU A 268 -21.93 -14.84 10.55
C GLU A 268 -21.90 -13.40 10.05
N THR A 269 -22.95 -12.64 10.35
CA THR A 269 -23.06 -11.23 9.98
C THR A 269 -22.41 -10.35 11.04
N VAL A 270 -21.35 -9.63 10.66
CA VAL A 270 -20.74 -8.59 11.51
C VAL A 270 -21.34 -7.23 11.17
N ASP A 271 -21.89 -6.53 12.16
CA ASP A 271 -22.34 -5.14 12.00
C ASP A 271 -21.15 -4.17 12.03
N VAL A 272 -20.53 -4.01 10.85
CA VAL A 272 -19.38 -3.13 10.66
C VAL A 272 -19.71 -1.67 10.96
N VAL A 273 -20.94 -1.23 10.67
CA VAL A 273 -21.33 0.17 10.90
C VAL A 273 -21.39 0.47 12.39
N LYS A 274 -22.02 -0.41 13.18
CA LYS A 274 -22.01 -0.31 14.64
C LYS A 274 -20.59 -0.35 15.19
N LEU A 275 -19.78 -1.32 14.76
CA LEU A 275 -18.39 -1.45 15.21
C LEU A 275 -17.57 -0.19 14.93
N LEU A 276 -17.68 0.39 13.74
CA LEU A 276 -16.97 1.61 13.37
C LEU A 276 -17.40 2.84 14.18
N ARG A 277 -18.70 2.95 14.52
CA ARG A 277 -19.18 3.98 15.45
C ARG A 277 -18.60 3.79 16.86
N GLU A 278 -18.49 2.56 17.32
CA GLU A 278 -17.89 2.24 18.62
C GLU A 278 -16.37 2.53 18.64
N VAL A 279 -15.66 2.22 17.55
CA VAL A 279 -14.24 2.57 17.37
C VAL A 279 -14.04 4.09 17.43
N ALA A 280 -14.88 4.86 16.73
CA ALA A 280 -14.80 6.31 16.74
C ALA A 280 -14.98 6.90 18.15
N ARG A 281 -15.91 6.36 18.95
CA ARG A 281 -16.11 6.75 20.35
C ARG A 281 -14.89 6.42 21.22
N ASN A 282 -14.28 5.25 21.01
CA ASN A 282 -13.18 4.80 21.85
C ASN A 282 -11.83 5.50 21.55
N GLN A 283 -11.65 6.06 20.35
CA GLN A 283 -10.42 6.78 20.00
C GLN A 283 -10.14 8.02 20.86
N ASP A 284 -11.18 8.71 21.33
CA ASP A 284 -11.04 9.92 22.16
C ASP A 284 -10.43 9.62 23.55
N GLU A 285 -10.60 8.40 24.07
CA GLU A 285 -10.04 7.97 25.37
C GLU A 285 -8.54 7.64 25.26
N LEU A 286 -8.12 7.05 24.14
CA LEU A 286 -6.72 6.71 23.87
C LEU A 286 -5.82 7.93 23.62
N GLU A 287 -6.34 8.99 22.98
CA GLU A 287 -5.56 10.19 22.69
C GLU A 287 -5.02 10.84 23.99
N LYS A 288 -5.73 10.66 25.12
CA LYS A 288 -5.29 11.16 26.43
C LYS A 288 -4.09 10.39 26.98
N ARG A 289 -3.95 9.12 26.62
CA ARG A 289 -2.93 8.20 27.16
C ARG A 289 -1.68 8.11 26.29
N PHE A 290 -1.73 8.60 25.05
CA PHE A 290 -0.57 8.67 24.17
C PHE A 290 0.59 9.47 24.78
N THR A 291 0.29 10.46 25.63
CA THR A 291 1.28 11.29 26.33
C THR A 291 1.90 10.62 27.55
N GLU A 292 1.45 9.43 27.93
CA GLU A 292 2.06 8.61 28.98
C GLU A 292 3.30 7.84 28.48
N TYR A 293 3.68 7.98 27.21
CA TYR A 293 4.78 7.21 26.63
C TYR A 293 5.82 8.10 25.96
N SER A 294 7.10 7.71 26.04
CA SER A 294 8.10 8.05 25.02
C SER A 294 8.43 6.82 24.19
N PHE A 295 9.00 7.04 23.01
CA PHE A 295 9.33 5.95 22.09
C PHE A 295 10.39 6.40 21.08
N LEU A 296 10.98 5.43 20.39
CA LEU A 296 11.77 5.69 19.20
C LEU A 296 10.88 5.74 17.95
N GLN A 297 11.19 6.68 17.06
CA GLN A 297 10.60 6.78 15.74
C GLN A 297 11.71 6.74 14.69
N LYS A 298 11.70 5.70 13.86
CA LYS A 298 12.60 5.58 12.71
C LYS A 298 11.84 5.96 11.44
N GLU A 299 12.32 6.99 10.77
CA GLU A 299 11.80 7.43 9.48
C GLU A 299 12.76 7.02 8.38
N THR A 300 12.25 6.34 7.35
CA THR A 300 12.99 6.01 6.14
C THR A 300 12.31 6.67 4.95
N ASP A 301 12.95 7.72 4.43
CA ASP A 301 12.52 8.46 3.25
C ASP A 301 13.27 7.93 2.01
N ARG A 302 12.53 7.56 0.97
CA ARG A 302 13.08 7.03 -0.29
C ARG A 302 12.59 7.83 -1.48
N GLU A 303 13.54 8.22 -2.32
CA GLU A 303 13.28 8.78 -3.66
C GLU A 303 13.55 7.69 -4.70
N ILE A 304 12.54 7.36 -5.50
CA ILE A 304 12.62 6.33 -6.54
C ILE A 304 12.50 7.00 -7.91
N ASN A 305 13.38 6.65 -8.84
CA ASN A 305 13.35 7.20 -10.20
C ASN A 305 12.21 6.60 -11.05
N SER A 306 12.05 7.08 -12.29
CA SER A 306 11.01 6.60 -13.22
C SER A 306 11.18 5.14 -13.70
N LYS A 307 12.31 4.50 -13.39
CA LYS A 307 12.61 3.09 -13.70
C LYS A 307 12.38 2.16 -12.50
N GLY A 308 11.95 2.69 -11.35
CA GLY A 308 11.76 1.90 -10.12
C GLY A 308 13.02 1.72 -9.28
N GLU A 309 14.09 2.46 -9.60
CA GLU A 309 15.38 2.35 -8.91
C GLU A 309 15.48 3.36 -7.78
N LEU A 310 16.03 2.93 -6.64
CA LEU A 310 16.31 3.80 -5.50
C LEU A 310 17.37 4.83 -5.90
N LYS A 311 17.01 6.11 -5.87
CA LYS A 311 17.90 7.24 -6.15
C LYS A 311 18.54 7.77 -4.87
N LYS A 312 17.75 7.87 -3.80
CA LYS A 312 18.20 8.36 -2.49
C LYS A 312 17.40 7.67 -1.40
N GLU A 313 18.10 7.32 -0.32
CA GLU A 313 17.50 6.93 0.94
C GLU A 313 18.02 7.85 2.05
N THR A 314 17.17 8.19 3.00
CA THR A 314 17.56 8.90 4.21
C THR A 314 16.85 8.27 5.38
N ILE A 315 17.61 7.83 6.37
CA ILE A 315 17.10 7.20 7.58
C ILE A 315 17.36 8.16 8.73
N LYS A 316 16.33 8.49 9.51
CA LYS A 316 16.45 9.29 10.73
C LYS A 316 15.80 8.56 11.89
N VAL A 317 16.47 8.54 13.04
CA VAL A 317 15.92 7.97 14.27
C VAL A 317 15.76 9.08 15.28
N PHE A 318 14.56 9.18 15.84
CA PHE A 318 14.20 10.17 16.84
C PHE A 318 13.79 9.51 18.14
N GLU A 319 14.14 10.12 19.26
CA GLU A 319 13.43 9.93 20.53
C GLU A 319 12.25 10.90 20.55
N VAL A 320 11.05 10.39 20.80
CA VAL A 320 9.82 11.16 20.69
C VAL A 320 9.18 11.29 22.06
N PHE A 321 8.86 12.54 22.42
CA PHE A 321 8.17 12.93 23.64
C PHE A 321 6.84 13.58 23.25
N PRO A 322 5.74 12.80 23.25
CA PRO A 322 4.40 13.34 23.05
C PRO A 322 4.04 14.36 24.11
N VAL A 323 3.35 15.42 23.69
CA VAL A 323 2.95 16.53 24.56
C VAL A 323 1.45 16.78 24.37
N PRO A 324 0.67 16.96 25.46
CA PRO A 324 -0.75 17.25 25.34
C PRO A 324 -1.04 18.47 24.46
N HIS A 325 -2.06 18.35 23.61
CA HIS A 325 -2.62 19.46 22.81
C HIS A 325 -1.68 20.12 21.79
N ARG A 326 -0.52 19.52 21.50
CA ARG A 326 0.42 19.99 20.47
C ARG A 326 1.20 18.85 19.82
N ALA A 327 2.04 19.18 18.85
CA ALA A 327 2.97 18.23 18.23
C ALA A 327 4.02 17.75 19.26
N PRO A 328 4.50 16.50 19.15
CA PRO A 328 5.53 15.97 20.04
C PRO A 328 6.84 16.74 19.92
N VAL A 329 7.63 16.77 20.98
CA VAL A 329 9.05 17.12 20.91
C VAL A 329 9.79 15.90 20.39
N MET A 330 10.51 16.04 19.28
CA MET A 330 11.31 14.97 18.70
C MET A 330 12.78 15.33 18.87
N LYS A 331 13.63 14.42 19.33
CA LYS A 331 15.09 14.58 19.43
C LYS A 331 15.75 13.64 18.44
N LEU A 332 16.43 14.17 17.43
CA LEU A 332 17.19 13.38 16.46
C LEU A 332 18.37 12.71 17.19
N ILE A 333 18.45 11.39 17.12
CA ILE A 333 19.53 10.60 17.72
C ILE A 333 20.56 10.21 16.66
N SER A 334 20.08 9.78 15.49
CA SER A 334 20.95 9.36 14.39
C SER A 334 20.39 9.70 13.02
N GLU A 335 21.29 9.87 12.07
CA GLU A 335 20.99 10.03 10.65
C GLU A 335 21.86 9.08 9.83
N ASN A 336 21.24 8.27 8.99
CA ASN A 336 21.87 7.24 8.16
C ASN A 336 22.79 6.29 8.97
N GLY A 337 22.33 5.91 10.17
CA GLY A 337 23.08 5.04 11.09
C GLY A 337 24.18 5.73 11.89
N VAL A 338 24.46 7.01 11.64
CA VAL A 338 25.49 7.77 12.35
C VAL A 338 24.85 8.59 13.46
N SER A 339 25.27 8.36 14.71
CA SER A 339 24.85 9.16 15.87
C SER A 339 25.30 10.61 15.75
N LEU A 340 24.51 11.54 16.27
CA LEU A 340 24.92 12.94 16.33
C LEU A 340 26.12 13.12 17.27
N ALA A 341 27.10 13.92 16.85
CA ALA A 341 28.29 14.27 17.63
C ALA A 341 28.71 15.73 17.39
N GLY A 342 29.56 16.26 18.28
CA GLY A 342 30.14 17.60 18.18
C GLY A 342 29.09 18.71 18.06
N GLU A 343 29.32 19.65 17.14
CA GLU A 343 28.43 20.79 16.91
C GLU A 343 26.99 20.38 16.56
N ARG A 344 26.80 19.26 15.83
CA ARG A 344 25.46 18.78 15.47
C ARG A 344 24.68 18.34 16.69
N LEU A 345 25.32 17.65 17.63
CA LEU A 345 24.70 17.24 18.89
C LEU A 345 24.36 18.47 19.74
N ALA A 346 25.31 19.40 19.91
CA ALA A 346 25.09 20.62 20.69
C ALA A 346 23.92 21.46 20.15
N LYS A 347 23.82 21.60 18.82
CA LYS A 347 22.72 22.31 18.16
C LYS A 347 21.37 21.59 18.34
N GLU A 348 21.36 20.27 18.26
CA GLU A 348 20.15 19.48 18.45
C GLU A 348 19.66 19.54 19.90
N THR A 349 20.56 19.41 20.88
CA THR A 349 20.25 19.58 22.31
C THR A 349 19.62 20.95 22.56
N LYS A 350 20.28 22.02 22.10
CA LYS A 350 19.75 23.39 22.25
C LYS A 350 18.36 23.54 21.63
N ARG A 351 18.13 22.99 20.43
CA ARG A 351 16.81 23.03 19.77
C ARG A 351 15.75 22.28 20.58
N VAL A 352 16.09 21.13 21.14
CA VAL A 352 15.17 20.33 21.97
C VAL A 352 14.83 21.08 23.25
N ASP A 353 15.81 21.68 23.92
CA ASP A 353 15.60 22.50 25.13
C ASP A 353 14.66 23.68 24.83
N GLU A 354 14.93 24.42 23.74
CA GLU A 354 14.07 25.53 23.30
C GLU A 354 12.62 25.08 22.99
N GLU A 355 12.43 23.87 22.44
CA GLU A 355 11.10 23.32 22.20
C GLU A 355 10.38 22.95 23.50
N PHE A 356 11.07 22.37 24.48
CA PHE A 356 10.50 22.12 25.81
C PHE A 356 10.15 23.41 26.56
N GLU A 357 11.00 24.44 26.48
CA GLU A 357 10.62 25.74 27.03
C GLU A 357 9.37 26.33 26.37
N LYS A 358 9.21 26.16 25.04
CA LYS A 358 7.96 26.54 24.35
C LYS A 358 6.78 25.69 24.81
N VAL A 359 6.98 24.41 25.11
CA VAL A 359 5.94 23.54 25.66
C VAL A 359 5.40 24.13 26.96
N GLU A 360 6.28 24.46 27.90
CA GLU A 360 5.87 25.03 29.18
C GLU A 360 5.27 26.44 29.04
N ARG A 361 5.90 27.32 28.25
CA ARG A 361 5.38 28.69 28.02
C ARG A 361 3.99 28.72 27.40
N ASP A 362 3.70 27.85 26.44
CA ASP A 362 2.41 27.83 25.72
C ASP A 362 1.39 26.86 26.32
N LYS A 363 1.67 26.24 27.48
CA LYS A 363 0.83 25.17 28.07
C LYS A 363 -0.63 25.58 28.24
N ASP A 364 -0.88 26.67 28.96
CA ASP A 364 -2.23 27.16 29.25
C ASP A 364 -2.96 27.60 27.97
N LYS A 365 -2.22 28.25 27.05
CA LYS A 365 -2.75 28.66 25.75
C LYS A 365 -3.18 27.46 24.90
N ASN A 366 -2.38 26.39 24.90
CA ASN A 366 -2.71 25.16 24.19
C ASN A 366 -3.89 24.44 24.83
N GLN A 367 -3.98 24.43 26.16
CA GLN A 367 -5.11 23.89 26.91
C GLN A 367 -6.41 24.65 26.61
N GLN A 368 -6.42 25.98 26.75
CA GLN A 368 -7.56 26.83 26.42
C GLN A 368 -8.02 26.64 24.97
N ARG A 369 -7.06 26.53 24.05
CA ARG A 369 -7.37 26.26 22.64
C ARG A 369 -8.01 24.87 22.46
N ALA A 370 -7.50 23.85 23.15
CA ALA A 370 -8.05 22.51 23.09
C ALA A 370 -9.48 22.46 23.65
N GLU A 371 -9.72 23.11 24.78
CA GLU A 371 -11.05 23.25 25.40
C GLU A 371 -12.03 23.99 24.48
N LYS A 372 -11.60 25.13 23.90
CA LYS A 372 -12.41 25.86 22.91
C LYS A 372 -12.78 24.99 21.71
N ASN A 373 -11.81 24.25 21.17
CA ASN A 373 -12.06 23.34 20.04
C ASN A 373 -13.03 22.21 20.45
N ARG A 374 -12.88 21.63 21.65
CA ARG A 374 -13.79 20.60 22.18
C ARG A 374 -15.21 21.14 22.32
N ALA A 375 -15.38 22.34 22.88
CA ALA A 375 -16.67 22.99 23.02
C ALA A 375 -17.32 23.31 21.65
N GLU A 376 -16.54 23.80 20.68
CA GLU A 376 -17.02 24.04 19.31
C GLU A 376 -17.52 22.75 18.65
N ARG A 377 -16.82 21.63 18.87
CA ARG A 377 -17.30 20.33 18.39
C ARG A 377 -18.56 19.85 19.06
N GLN A 378 -18.64 19.95 20.38
CA GLN A 378 -19.84 19.55 21.10
C GLN A 378 -21.04 20.36 20.61
N ARG A 379 -20.87 21.67 20.40
CA ARG A 379 -21.90 22.53 19.80
C ARG A 379 -22.27 22.10 18.38
N LYS A 380 -21.28 21.76 17.54
CA LYS A 380 -21.52 21.27 16.18
C LYS A 380 -22.26 19.93 16.20
N LYS A 381 -21.85 18.98 17.05
CA LYS A 381 -22.53 17.69 17.25
C LYS A 381 -23.97 17.87 17.74
N ALA A 382 -24.21 18.77 18.69
CA ALA A 382 -25.55 19.08 19.20
C ALA A 382 -26.48 19.67 18.12
N ARG A 383 -25.99 20.66 17.34
CA ARG A 383 -26.74 21.23 16.21
C ARG A 383 -27.06 20.22 15.10
N THR A 384 -26.18 19.24 14.90
CA THR A 384 -26.43 18.16 13.92
C THR A 384 -27.45 17.15 14.46
N LYS A 385 -27.45 16.85 15.77
CA LYS A 385 -28.48 16.01 16.41
C LYS A 385 -29.89 16.60 16.36
N GLU A 386 -30.05 17.92 16.45
CA GLU A 386 -31.38 18.56 16.29
C GLU A 386 -31.95 18.43 14.87
N ASN A 387 -31.11 18.18 13.85
CA ASN A 387 -31.52 18.11 12.45
C ASN A 387 -31.48 16.69 11.86
N ALA A 388 -31.14 15.67 12.66
CA ALA A 388 -31.04 14.29 12.22
C ALA A 388 -31.47 13.33 13.34
N ASP A 389 -32.34 12.38 13.01
CA ASP A 389 -32.90 11.36 13.92
C ASP A 389 -31.88 10.28 14.38
N SER A 390 -30.58 10.51 14.18
CA SER A 390 -29.51 9.52 14.38
C SER A 390 -28.37 10.00 15.28
N ASP A 391 -27.88 9.08 16.12
CA ASP A 391 -26.73 9.21 17.02
C ASP A 391 -25.38 9.17 16.26
N ASP A 392 -25.32 9.85 15.10
CA ASP A 392 -24.18 9.77 14.19
C ASP A 392 -22.99 10.58 14.69
N ASP A 393 -21.87 9.88 14.87
CA ASP A 393 -20.58 10.52 15.13
C ASP A 393 -20.10 11.21 13.85
N VAL A 394 -20.09 12.54 13.87
CA VAL A 394 -19.85 13.39 12.70
C VAL A 394 -18.53 13.06 11.99
N ASP A 395 -17.53 12.53 12.71
CA ASP A 395 -16.16 12.23 12.22
C ASP A 395 -16.10 11.07 11.20
N ILE A 396 -16.80 9.96 11.46
CA ILE A 396 -16.82 8.78 10.56
C ILE A 396 -18.03 8.76 9.61
N SER A 397 -19.03 9.62 9.85
CA SER A 397 -20.30 9.66 9.12
C SER A 397 -20.14 9.73 7.59
N GLN A 398 -19.23 10.56 7.08
CA GLN A 398 -18.97 10.66 5.65
C GLN A 398 -18.35 9.38 5.08
N PHE A 399 -17.44 8.73 5.81
CA PHE A 399 -16.87 7.47 5.38
C PHE A 399 -17.94 6.37 5.30
N LEU A 400 -18.80 6.26 6.32
CA LEU A 400 -19.94 5.34 6.35
C LEU A 400 -20.97 5.61 5.23
N LYS A 401 -21.20 6.89 4.92
CA LYS A 401 -22.09 7.35 3.85
C LYS A 401 -21.56 6.97 2.47
N VAL A 402 -20.28 7.23 2.22
CA VAL A 402 -19.65 7.07 0.89
C VAL A 402 -19.37 5.60 0.55
N HIS A 403 -19.00 4.78 1.54
CA HIS A 403 -18.50 3.43 1.31
C HIS A 403 -19.52 2.34 1.63
N GLU A 404 -19.46 1.25 0.86
CA GLU A 404 -19.93 -0.06 1.27
C GLU A 404 -18.80 -0.85 1.93
N PHE A 405 -19.18 -1.76 2.83
CA PHE A 405 -18.28 -2.67 3.52
C PHE A 405 -18.47 -4.08 2.98
N VAL A 406 -17.38 -4.64 2.47
CA VAL A 406 -17.37 -5.84 1.65
C VAL A 406 -16.77 -6.99 2.44
N SER A 407 -17.48 -8.11 2.43
CA SER A 407 -17.13 -9.38 3.08
C SER A 407 -16.55 -9.23 4.49
N PRO A 408 -17.29 -8.64 5.45
CA PRO A 408 -16.89 -8.65 6.85
C PRO A 408 -16.65 -10.09 7.32
N ARG A 409 -15.54 -10.30 8.02
CA ARG A 409 -15.06 -11.62 8.41
C ARG A 409 -14.18 -11.53 9.66
N VAL A 410 -14.08 -12.61 10.40
CA VAL A 410 -13.12 -12.73 11.51
C VAL A 410 -11.88 -13.43 10.98
N GLU A 411 -10.73 -12.82 11.16
CA GLU A 411 -9.43 -13.42 10.87
C GLU A 411 -8.51 -13.28 12.09
N ARG A 412 -7.51 -14.15 12.17
CA ARG A 412 -6.42 -14.00 13.13
C ARG A 412 -5.41 -13.02 12.56
N PHE A 413 -5.25 -11.85 13.20
CA PHE A 413 -4.23 -10.87 12.83
C PHE A 413 -3.21 -10.75 13.95
N ARG A 414 -2.00 -11.28 13.70
CA ARG A 414 -1.01 -11.59 14.75
C ARG A 414 -1.63 -12.55 15.78
N ASP A 415 -1.57 -12.23 17.07
CA ASP A 415 -2.04 -13.08 18.15
C ASP A 415 -3.42 -12.68 18.66
N ARG A 416 -4.23 -11.99 17.85
CA ARG A 416 -5.55 -11.47 18.22
C ARG A 416 -6.56 -11.65 17.10
N ASP A 417 -7.83 -11.78 17.48
CA ASP A 417 -8.92 -11.81 16.52
C ASP A 417 -9.17 -10.41 16.00
N ALA A 418 -9.42 -10.32 14.70
CA ALA A 418 -9.72 -9.07 14.03
C ALA A 418 -10.97 -9.23 13.18
N VAL A 419 -11.87 -8.28 13.28
CA VAL A 419 -12.90 -8.06 12.26
C VAL A 419 -12.23 -7.39 11.07
N VAL A 420 -12.18 -8.10 9.95
CA VAL A 420 -11.61 -7.64 8.68
C VAL A 420 -12.73 -7.33 7.71
N PHE A 421 -12.65 -6.22 7.02
CA PHE A 421 -13.54 -5.91 5.91
C PHE A 421 -12.85 -5.04 4.88
N ASP A 422 -13.25 -5.24 3.64
CA ASP A 422 -12.85 -4.40 2.53
C ASP A 422 -13.80 -3.20 2.46
N PHE A 423 -13.35 -2.08 1.90
CA PHE A 423 -14.22 -0.93 1.64
C PHE A 423 -13.99 -0.38 0.24
N ARG A 424 -15.09 0.03 -0.39
CA ARG A 424 -15.10 0.72 -1.68
C ARG A 424 -16.32 1.63 -1.77
N VAL A 425 -16.29 2.60 -2.69
CA VAL A 425 -17.40 3.52 -2.91
C VAL A 425 -18.69 2.75 -3.21
N ARG A 426 -19.82 3.18 -2.63
CA ARG A 426 -21.14 2.62 -2.95
C ARG A 426 -21.44 2.85 -4.43
N GLN A 427 -22.05 1.85 -5.06
CA GLN A 427 -22.48 1.97 -6.44
C GLN A 427 -23.40 3.17 -6.64
N GLY A 428 -23.08 4.03 -7.61
CA GLY A 428 -23.89 5.21 -7.95
C GLY A 428 -23.72 6.41 -7.01
N PHE A 429 -22.84 6.33 -6.00
CA PHE A 429 -22.57 7.47 -5.11
C PHE A 429 -21.98 8.65 -5.89
N LYS A 430 -22.55 9.84 -5.68
CA LYS A 430 -22.08 11.10 -6.27
C LYS A 430 -21.59 12.03 -5.16
N PRO A 431 -20.29 12.38 -5.12
CA PRO A 431 -19.77 13.33 -4.15
C PRO A 431 -20.47 14.69 -4.23
N GLY A 432 -21.00 15.18 -3.10
CA GLY A 432 -21.59 16.51 -2.98
C GLY A 432 -20.58 17.58 -2.57
N ASN A 433 -19.40 17.18 -2.10
CA ASN A 433 -18.33 18.08 -1.73
C ASN A 433 -16.95 17.43 -1.98
N ARG A 434 -15.90 18.23 -1.79
CA ARG A 434 -14.53 17.82 -2.09
C ARG A 434 -13.99 16.70 -1.18
N GLU A 435 -14.45 16.67 0.05
CA GLU A 435 -14.08 15.65 1.03
C GLU A 435 -14.67 14.30 0.62
N GLU A 436 -15.96 14.28 0.28
CA GLU A 436 -16.62 13.12 -0.31
C GLU A 436 -15.97 12.67 -1.63
N ASP A 437 -15.48 13.59 -2.48
CA ASP A 437 -14.79 13.26 -3.74
C ASP A 437 -13.43 12.58 -3.52
N LEU A 438 -12.73 12.97 -2.45
CA LEU A 438 -11.52 12.26 -2.05
C LEU A 438 -11.86 10.89 -1.48
N ILE A 439 -12.79 10.84 -0.52
CA ILE A 439 -13.21 9.62 0.17
C ILE A 439 -13.70 8.59 -0.85
N SER A 440 -14.50 8.98 -1.85
CA SER A 440 -15.06 8.08 -2.86
C SER A 440 -14.02 7.46 -3.79
N LYS A 441 -12.78 7.96 -3.79
CA LYS A 441 -11.66 7.43 -4.59
C LYS A 441 -10.78 6.48 -3.78
N LEU A 442 -11.06 6.30 -2.49
CA LEU A 442 -10.33 5.37 -1.64
C LEU A 442 -10.92 3.96 -1.76
N VAL A 443 -10.03 2.98 -1.81
CA VAL A 443 -10.35 1.56 -1.67
C VAL A 443 -9.33 0.93 -0.74
N GLY A 444 -9.72 -0.10 0.00
CA GLY A 444 -8.80 -0.67 0.98
C GLY A 444 -9.42 -1.74 1.86
N VAL A 445 -8.70 -2.04 2.95
CA VAL A 445 -9.06 -3.04 3.95
C VAL A 445 -8.75 -2.48 5.34
N ALA A 446 -9.63 -2.76 6.29
CA ALA A 446 -9.42 -2.45 7.71
C ALA A 446 -9.49 -3.72 8.56
N TRP A 447 -8.67 -3.75 9.61
CA TRP A 447 -8.67 -4.76 10.66
C TRP A 447 -8.99 -4.07 11.98
N ILE A 448 -10.09 -4.46 12.61
CA ILE A 448 -10.58 -3.91 13.87
C ILE A 448 -10.48 -4.97 14.95
N ASP A 449 -9.87 -4.64 16.07
CA ASP A 449 -9.93 -5.45 17.28
C ASP A 449 -11.34 -5.34 17.86
N PRO A 450 -12.14 -6.42 17.90
CA PRO A 450 -13.52 -6.35 18.35
C PRO A 450 -13.64 -6.19 19.87
N ALA A 451 -12.63 -6.60 20.65
CA ALA A 451 -12.64 -6.53 22.10
C ALA A 451 -12.36 -5.11 22.60
N ASP A 452 -11.29 -4.51 22.08
CA ASP A 452 -10.88 -3.16 22.42
C ASP A 452 -11.56 -2.10 21.52
N LYS A 453 -12.24 -2.51 20.45
CA LYS A 453 -12.89 -1.60 19.48
C LYS A 453 -11.87 -0.62 18.91
N GLN A 454 -10.75 -1.13 18.40
CA GLN A 454 -9.63 -0.32 17.89
C GLN A 454 -9.15 -0.75 16.52
N VAL A 455 -8.66 0.21 15.73
CA VAL A 455 -8.06 -0.09 14.42
C VAL A 455 -6.69 -0.73 14.63
N MET A 456 -6.57 -2.01 14.31
CA MET A 456 -5.29 -2.74 14.36
C MET A 456 -4.44 -2.43 13.13
N ARG A 457 -5.08 -2.38 11.96
CA ARG A 457 -4.45 -2.11 10.67
C ARG A 457 -5.44 -1.43 9.74
N LEU A 458 -4.91 -0.52 8.92
CA LEU A 458 -5.62 0.06 7.78
C LEU A 458 -4.69 0.04 6.57
N GLU A 459 -5.16 -0.51 5.46
CA GLU A 459 -4.55 -0.32 4.13
C GLU A 459 -5.53 0.44 3.25
N ALA A 460 -5.09 1.53 2.65
CA ALA A 460 -5.90 2.32 1.73
C ALA A 460 -5.07 2.73 0.52
N LYS A 461 -5.70 2.80 -0.65
CA LYS A 461 -5.11 3.41 -1.83
C LYS A 461 -6.12 4.23 -2.59
N LEU A 462 -5.59 5.16 -3.36
CA LEU A 462 -6.34 6.00 -4.27
C LEU A 462 -6.55 5.23 -5.59
N ALA A 463 -7.78 4.78 -5.85
CA ALA A 463 -8.15 4.09 -7.08
C ALA A 463 -8.10 5.01 -8.31
N GLU A 464 -8.39 6.30 -8.12
CA GLU A 464 -8.43 7.32 -9.18
C GLU A 464 -7.74 8.61 -8.75
N GLY A 465 -7.13 9.35 -9.68
CA GLY A 465 -6.39 10.57 -9.33
C GLY A 465 -7.23 11.65 -8.64
N PHE A 466 -6.62 12.42 -7.75
CA PHE A 466 -7.29 13.47 -6.97
C PHE A 466 -6.59 14.82 -7.07
N LYS A 467 -7.38 15.87 -7.39
CA LYS A 467 -6.88 17.24 -7.59
C LYS A 467 -6.86 18.01 -6.26
N MET A 468 -5.68 18.35 -5.74
CA MET A 468 -5.48 18.91 -4.39
C MET A 468 -5.55 20.44 -4.26
N ALA A 469 -5.49 21.26 -5.33
CA ALA A 469 -5.84 22.69 -5.27
C ALA A 469 -6.07 23.33 -6.66
N GLY A 470 -7.00 24.31 -6.74
CA GLY A 470 -7.00 25.44 -7.69
C GLY A 470 -7.04 25.18 -9.20
N GLY A 471 -7.21 23.94 -9.66
CA GLY A 471 -7.02 23.61 -11.07
C GLY A 471 -5.54 23.52 -11.44
N LEU A 472 -5.14 22.39 -12.03
CA LEU A 472 -3.83 22.14 -12.66
C LEU A 472 -2.54 22.06 -11.80
N LEU A 473 -2.49 22.56 -10.55
CA LEU A 473 -1.20 22.73 -9.85
C LEU A 473 -0.67 21.50 -9.09
N VAL A 474 -1.52 20.73 -8.39
CA VAL A 474 -1.09 19.54 -7.60
C VAL A 474 -2.09 18.40 -7.76
N ASN A 475 -1.64 17.28 -8.34
CA ASN A 475 -2.46 16.08 -8.54
C ASN A 475 -1.83 14.85 -7.86
N LEU A 476 -2.61 14.16 -7.03
CA LEU A 476 -2.27 12.83 -6.55
C LEU A 476 -2.54 11.83 -7.66
N ARG A 477 -1.53 11.06 -8.04
CA ARG A 477 -1.71 10.00 -9.05
C ARG A 477 -2.47 8.82 -8.46
N PRO A 478 -3.23 8.07 -9.30
CA PRO A 478 -3.73 6.75 -8.94
C PRO A 478 -2.61 5.87 -8.35
N GLY A 479 -2.95 5.05 -7.37
CA GLY A 479 -2.00 4.18 -6.67
C GLY A 479 -1.25 4.85 -5.52
N ALA A 480 -1.48 6.14 -5.25
CA ALA A 480 -1.08 6.72 -3.96
C ALA A 480 -1.67 5.87 -2.83
N ALA A 481 -0.84 5.41 -1.91
CA ALA A 481 -1.20 4.38 -0.94
C ALA A 481 -0.72 4.74 0.46
N PHE A 482 -1.48 4.30 1.43
CA PHE A 482 -1.22 4.46 2.85
C PHE A 482 -1.49 3.15 3.56
N MET A 483 -0.61 2.81 4.49
CA MET A 483 -0.83 1.73 5.43
C MET A 483 -0.43 2.19 6.83
N MET A 484 -1.22 1.82 7.82
CA MET A 484 -0.91 2.00 9.24
C MET A 484 -1.18 0.70 10.00
N GLU A 485 -0.35 0.45 10.99
CA GLU A 485 -0.56 -0.58 12.00
C GLU A 485 -0.41 0.03 13.39
N GLN A 486 -1.22 -0.47 14.31
CA GLN A 486 -1.10 -0.23 15.73
C GLN A 486 -0.77 -1.53 16.46
N THR A 487 -0.27 -1.40 17.68
CA THR A 487 -0.08 -2.51 18.59
C THR A 487 -0.63 -2.14 19.97
N ARG A 488 -1.21 -3.13 20.64
CA ARG A 488 -1.72 -2.97 22.01
C ARG A 488 -0.56 -3.11 22.99
N MET A 489 -0.42 -2.13 23.89
CA MET A 489 0.51 -2.16 25.01
C MET A 489 -0.06 -3.00 26.17
N ALA A 490 0.78 -3.34 27.15
CA ALA A 490 0.36 -4.11 28.32
C ALA A 490 -0.77 -3.40 29.09
N GLU A 491 -0.70 -2.07 29.16
CA GLU A 491 -1.65 -1.18 29.87
C GLU A 491 -2.96 -0.94 29.09
N GLY A 492 -3.17 -1.66 27.98
CA GLY A 492 -4.36 -1.56 27.14
C GLY A 492 -4.39 -0.38 26.18
N VAL A 493 -3.30 0.40 26.09
CA VAL A 493 -3.19 1.52 25.15
C VAL A 493 -2.79 1.00 23.77
N TRP A 494 -3.48 1.46 22.73
CA TRP A 494 -3.09 1.21 21.33
C TRP A 494 -2.18 2.33 20.85
N LEU A 495 -0.96 1.96 20.45
CA LEU A 495 0.06 2.87 19.96
C LEU A 495 0.47 2.49 18.53
N PRO A 496 0.93 3.45 17.71
CA PRO A 496 1.36 3.15 16.36
C PRO A 496 2.54 2.19 16.35
N ARG A 497 2.69 1.42 15.28
CA ARG A 497 3.82 0.49 15.12
C ARG A 497 4.55 0.72 13.82
N LEU A 498 3.78 0.89 12.75
CA LEU A 498 4.29 1.02 11.41
C LEU A 498 3.34 1.88 10.59
N ALA A 499 3.89 2.81 9.81
CA ALA A 499 3.18 3.51 8.76
C ALA A 499 3.99 3.44 7.48
N GLN A 500 3.33 3.18 6.36
CA GLN A 500 3.92 3.26 5.03
C GLN A 500 3.11 4.21 4.16
N ILE A 501 3.81 5.10 3.50
CA ILE A 501 3.22 6.20 2.75
C ILE A 501 3.88 6.20 1.38
N ASN A 502 3.06 6.06 0.34
CA ASN A 502 3.52 6.15 -1.03
C ASN A 502 2.70 7.19 -1.77
N LEU A 503 3.33 8.31 -2.06
CA LEU A 503 2.68 9.44 -2.72
C LEU A 503 3.42 9.75 -4.01
N SER A 504 2.70 9.71 -5.12
CA SER A 504 3.17 10.22 -6.40
C SER A 504 2.47 11.55 -6.68
N VAL A 505 3.23 12.64 -6.57
CA VAL A 505 2.71 14.00 -6.76
C VAL A 505 3.21 14.54 -8.10
N LYS A 506 2.29 15.01 -8.94
CA LYS A 506 2.62 15.76 -10.16
C LYS A 506 2.38 17.25 -9.94
N VAL A 507 3.36 18.09 -10.27
CA VAL A 507 3.30 19.55 -10.16
C VAL A 507 3.56 20.20 -11.54
N LEU A 508 2.51 20.55 -12.29
CA LEU A 508 2.60 21.17 -13.64
C LEU A 508 3.51 20.44 -14.67
N LEU A 509 3.90 21.13 -15.76
CA LEU A 509 4.75 20.67 -16.88
C LEU A 509 6.26 20.64 -16.54
N PHE A 510 6.66 21.06 -15.34
CA PHE A 510 8.07 21.32 -14.99
C PHE A 510 8.67 20.35 -13.97
N GLY A 511 7.88 19.43 -13.38
CA GLY A 511 8.41 18.45 -12.45
C GLY A 511 7.36 17.75 -11.59
N GLY A 512 7.75 16.66 -10.95
CA GLY A 512 6.95 15.91 -9.99
C GLY A 512 7.88 15.04 -9.16
N GLY A 513 7.43 14.63 -7.98
CA GLY A 513 8.23 13.84 -7.05
C GLY A 513 7.46 12.63 -6.57
N ASP A 514 8.19 11.54 -6.35
CA ASP A 514 7.66 10.35 -5.70
C ASP A 514 8.23 10.31 -4.30
N PHE A 515 7.32 10.29 -3.33
CA PHE A 515 7.63 10.28 -1.92
C PHE A 515 7.24 8.91 -1.35
N ASN A 516 8.24 8.13 -0.97
CA ASN A 516 8.04 6.88 -0.26
C ASN A 516 8.60 7.06 1.16
N LYS A 517 7.74 6.97 2.17
CA LYS A 517 8.13 7.08 3.57
C LYS A 517 7.66 5.87 4.34
N THR A 518 8.57 5.30 5.12
CA THR A 518 8.25 4.30 6.16
C THR A 518 8.53 4.93 7.51
N ILE A 519 7.60 4.80 8.45
CA ILE A 519 7.75 5.24 9.83
C ILE A 519 7.56 4.01 10.70
N GLU A 520 8.55 3.69 11.51
CA GLU A 520 8.53 2.59 12.46
C GLU A 520 8.59 3.18 13.86
N TRP A 521 7.74 2.69 14.76
CA TRP A 521 7.76 3.07 16.17
C TRP A 521 8.15 1.87 17.03
N SER A 522 9.08 2.08 17.95
CA SER A 522 9.64 1.04 18.82
C SER A 522 9.98 1.59 20.20
N ASP A 523 10.39 0.70 21.10
CA ASP A 523 10.96 1.05 22.41
C ASP A 523 10.05 1.97 23.24
N TYR A 524 8.76 1.64 23.26
CA TYR A 524 7.76 2.32 24.08
C TYR A 524 8.12 2.22 25.56
N ARG A 525 8.27 3.38 26.21
CA ARG A 525 8.50 3.52 27.65
C ARG A 525 7.32 4.24 28.27
N HIS A 526 6.59 3.54 29.13
CA HIS A 526 5.50 4.12 29.91
C HIS A 526 6.05 4.92 31.08
N PHE A 527 5.53 6.12 31.29
CA PHE A 527 5.79 6.92 32.47
C PHE A 527 4.54 6.87 33.35
N ALA A 528 4.59 6.05 34.40
CA ALA A 528 3.58 6.07 35.44
C ALA A 528 3.78 7.32 36.31
N GLY A 529 3.16 8.45 35.94
CA GLY A 529 3.18 9.69 36.72
C GLY A 529 3.11 10.94 35.87
N ASP A 530 2.54 12.01 36.42
CA ASP A 530 2.48 13.34 35.79
C ASP A 530 3.80 13.69 35.09
N VAL A 531 3.75 14.08 33.82
CA VAL A 531 4.88 14.51 32.96
C VAL A 531 5.69 15.69 33.56
N LYS A 532 5.35 16.15 34.77
CA LYS A 532 6.02 17.22 35.51
C LYS A 532 7.41 16.84 36.05
N ASP A 533 7.76 15.56 36.13
CA ASP A 533 9.02 15.11 36.74
C ASP A 533 10.12 14.69 35.75
N PHE A 534 9.99 15.04 34.45
CA PHE A 534 11.08 14.79 33.49
C PHE A 534 12.27 15.71 33.76
N LYS A 535 13.23 15.24 34.57
CA LYS A 535 14.60 15.76 34.61
C LYS A 535 15.44 15.00 33.58
N LEU A 536 16.00 15.74 32.63
CA LEU A 536 17.04 15.22 31.74
C LEU A 536 18.21 14.71 32.59
N GLU A 537 18.41 13.38 32.65
CA GLU A 537 19.64 12.84 33.22
C GLU A 537 20.80 13.15 32.27
N PRO A 538 21.93 13.70 32.76
CA PRO A 538 23.12 13.86 31.95
C PRO A 538 23.64 12.48 31.49
N PRO A 539 24.30 12.41 30.31
CA PRO A 539 24.76 11.16 29.76
C PRO A 539 25.69 10.44 30.75
N LYS A 540 25.43 9.15 30.99
CA LYS A 540 26.35 8.27 31.70
C LYS A 540 27.64 8.17 30.89
N THR A 541 28.66 8.89 31.31
CA THR A 541 30.05 8.63 30.92
C THR A 541 30.42 7.27 31.53
N SER A 542 30.54 6.24 30.69
CA SER A 542 31.20 5.01 31.11
C SER A 542 32.72 5.19 31.01
N PRO A 543 33.49 4.53 31.90
CA PRO A 543 34.94 4.73 32.07
C PRO A 543 35.78 4.29 30.86
#